data_AF-A0A316Z6T7-F1
#
_entry.id   AF-A0A316Z6T7-F1
#
_cell.length_a   1.000
_cell.length_b   1.000
_cell.length_c   1.000
_cell.angle_alpha   90.00
_cell.angle_beta   90.00
_cell.angle_gamma   90.00
#
_symmetry.space_group_name_H-M   'P 1'
#
loop_
_entity.id
_entity.type
_entity.pdbx_description
1 polymer ?
#
loop_
_entity_poly.entity_id
_entity_poly.type
_entity_poly.pdbx_seq_one_letter_code
_entity_poly.pdbx_strand_id
1 'polypeptide(L)'
;MVSVLAAPSLPLRDASVLSSASASAQSADLAWAYTSQADVVLGGGWDYDEGAAPATPPYVPDPLPSRDDDGSSSSASSRSTSPSPTPTSPGESSAAGTAAKTLSSSGLLVRSTTQGWERSFDLNYDWPVPAIAAPDEVLIRNEVVGLNPVDFKSILYNFGIPDTPWVLGRDVMGTVQAVGSAVSGFSPGDRVWTCADSRDRRAGAYQTRSVSRAAHLCHLPACVSDDEGATLGTGLVTAAVCAYWFLRLPAPASRGGDVLVGSSRRGSQELGGQWLLVYGGGAVTGQYISQLAHLAGLSVLAVASPSNFEHLRTSAGVSACVDRHLDASQQLAQIRELTGGRLRYAVDCVGSSTATLCAQALQQSDVPDVEFIGLAGNPKPVGEAQKEIKIHKISFSTTIYGDDAFAARLFEDLAALLSTRQLLPMRPVVVPHGLAGIRRGLEALRDGTAPRARKLVVRLGETPHQDTTNLGVRAELCWNGVA
;
A
#
# COMPACT_ATOMS: atom_id res chain seq x y z
N MET A 1 52.75 13.42 41.28
CA MET A 1 51.45 13.95 41.75
C MET A 1 50.50 13.88 40.57
N VAL A 2 49.79 12.76 40.34
CA VAL A 2 48.52 12.32 40.98
C VAL A 2 47.47 13.43 40.84
N SER A 3 46.32 13.27 40.17
CA SER A 3 45.41 12.12 40.14
C SER A 3 44.53 12.10 38.87
N VAL A 4 44.26 10.91 38.37
CA VAL A 4 43.22 10.55 37.39
C VAL A 4 42.02 10.00 38.17
N LEU A 5 40.80 10.44 37.86
CA LEU A 5 39.57 9.90 38.47
C LEU A 5 39.00 8.77 37.61
N ALA A 6 38.79 7.62 38.26
CA ALA A 6 38.31 6.37 37.72
C ALA A 6 36.77 6.26 37.72
N ALA A 7 36.23 5.52 36.75
CA ALA A 7 34.85 5.04 36.72
C ALA A 7 34.73 3.68 37.46
N PRO A 8 33.57 3.35 38.05
CA PRO A 8 33.41 2.11 38.81
C PRO A 8 33.10 0.89 37.93
N SER A 9 33.81 -0.20 38.22
CA SER A 9 33.66 -1.57 37.70
C SER A 9 32.61 -2.38 38.48
N LEU A 10 31.86 -3.24 37.79
CA LEU A 10 31.09 -4.36 38.36
C LEU A 10 31.34 -5.65 37.54
N PRO A 11 31.16 -6.85 38.14
CA PRO A 11 32.15 -7.92 38.06
C PRO A 11 31.93 -8.98 36.96
N LEU A 12 33.06 -9.52 36.50
CA LEU A 12 33.20 -10.74 35.73
C LEU A 12 32.68 -11.95 36.53
N ARG A 13 31.90 -12.82 35.87
CA ARG A 13 31.62 -14.18 36.35
C ARG A 13 32.18 -15.20 35.36
N ASP A 14 32.75 -16.24 35.97
CA ASP A 14 33.64 -17.24 35.43
C ASP A 14 33.17 -18.00 34.19
N ALA A 15 34.13 -18.21 33.29
CA ALA A 15 34.10 -19.23 32.26
C ALA A 15 35.07 -20.36 32.64
N SER A 16 34.56 -21.53 32.98
CA SER A 16 35.13 -22.84 32.59
C SER A 16 34.44 -24.00 33.33
N VAL A 17 34.41 -25.15 32.63
CA VAL A 17 33.99 -26.50 33.08
C VAL A 17 32.46 -26.70 32.99
N LEU A 18 31.90 -27.28 31.93
CA LEU A 18 32.06 -28.69 31.55
C LEU A 18 31.97 -28.91 30.02
N SER A 19 32.92 -29.69 29.52
CA SER A 19 32.96 -30.24 28.17
C SER A 19 32.10 -31.50 28.02
N SER A 20 31.80 -31.81 26.76
CA SER A 20 31.45 -33.12 26.18
C SER A 20 30.11 -33.76 26.56
N ALA A 21 29.09 -33.54 25.72
CA ALA A 21 28.21 -34.61 25.26
C ALA A 21 27.47 -34.22 23.95
N SER A 22 27.67 -35.07 22.95
CA SER A 22 26.87 -35.32 21.74
C SER A 22 26.53 -34.18 20.75
N ALA A 23 27.18 -34.27 19.59
CA ALA A 23 26.71 -33.76 18.32
C ALA A 23 25.35 -34.37 17.94
N SER A 24 24.24 -33.66 18.17
CA SER A 24 22.94 -33.89 17.51
C SER A 24 21.93 -32.75 17.73
N ALA A 25 22.38 -31.48 17.70
CA ALA A 25 21.49 -30.32 17.80
C ALA A 25 21.86 -29.26 16.75
N GLN A 26 21.72 -29.63 15.48
CA GLN A 26 21.66 -28.70 14.36
C GLN A 26 20.34 -28.97 13.61
N SER A 27 19.24 -28.40 14.09
CA SER A 27 17.98 -28.21 13.33
C SER A 27 16.78 -27.76 14.19
N ALA A 28 16.94 -26.78 15.08
CA ALA A 28 15.77 -26.10 15.67
C ALA A 28 16.23 -24.80 16.35
N ASP A 29 16.00 -23.67 15.69
CA ASP A 29 15.59 -22.38 16.27
C ASP A 29 15.75 -21.26 15.23
N LEU A 30 14.96 -21.37 14.15
CA LEU A 30 14.54 -20.25 13.32
C LEU A 30 13.07 -19.94 13.63
N ALA A 31 12.77 -19.67 14.90
CA ALA A 31 11.47 -19.21 15.34
C ALA A 31 11.41 -17.67 15.30
N TRP A 32 11.46 -17.09 14.10
CA TRP A 32 11.02 -15.69 13.87
C TRP A 32 9.65 -15.62 13.18
N ALA A 33 8.96 -16.74 13.04
CA ALA A 33 7.68 -16.82 12.36
C ALA A 33 6.49 -16.64 13.32
N TYR A 34 6.22 -15.40 13.72
CA TYR A 34 4.85 -14.93 13.97
C TYR A 34 4.80 -13.42 13.64
N THR A 35 5.01 -13.10 12.35
CA THR A 35 4.40 -11.88 11.80
C THR A 35 2.90 -12.06 11.90
N SER A 36 2.20 -11.12 12.52
CA SER A 36 0.74 -11.04 12.44
C SER A 36 0.30 -11.26 10.99
N GLN A 37 -0.81 -11.99 10.76
CA GLN A 37 -1.40 -12.12 9.41
C GLN A 37 -1.77 -10.77 8.78
N ALA A 38 -1.75 -9.70 9.57
CA ALA A 38 -1.99 -8.33 9.13
C ALA A 38 -0.71 -7.55 8.75
N ASP A 39 0.50 -8.08 9.01
CA ASP A 39 1.74 -7.38 8.65
C ASP A 39 2.05 -7.52 7.15
N VAL A 40 2.42 -6.40 6.53
CA VAL A 40 2.79 -6.34 5.12
C VAL A 40 4.30 -6.27 5.02
N VAL A 41 4.93 -7.42 4.79
CA VAL A 41 6.34 -7.51 4.43
C VAL A 41 6.48 -7.51 2.91
N LEU A 42 7.08 -6.46 2.35
CA LEU A 42 7.35 -6.39 0.91
C LEU A 42 8.50 -7.33 0.53
N GLY A 43 8.53 -7.76 -0.74
CA GLY A 43 9.50 -8.75 -1.22
C GLY A 43 9.13 -10.20 -0.93
N GLY A 44 7.90 -10.50 -0.49
CA GLY A 44 7.44 -11.87 -0.17
C GLY A 44 7.34 -12.88 -1.32
N GLY A 45 7.79 -12.54 -2.54
CA GLY A 45 7.77 -13.46 -3.70
C GLY A 45 6.44 -13.46 -4.44
N TRP A 46 5.99 -12.30 -4.91
CA TRP A 46 4.77 -12.14 -5.71
C TRP A 46 5.04 -12.35 -7.21
N ASP A 47 5.71 -13.44 -7.55
CA ASP A 47 6.11 -13.71 -8.93
C ASP A 47 4.90 -13.91 -9.84
N TYR A 48 4.86 -13.17 -10.95
CA TYR A 48 3.97 -13.47 -12.07
C TYR A 48 4.68 -14.49 -12.95
N ASP A 49 4.13 -15.69 -13.07
CA ASP A 49 4.39 -16.51 -14.24
C ASP A 49 3.52 -15.96 -15.37
N GLU A 50 4.12 -15.37 -16.41
CA GLU A 50 3.42 -14.85 -17.60
C GLU A 50 2.66 -15.96 -18.40
N GLY A 51 2.62 -17.20 -17.90
CA GLY A 51 1.89 -18.33 -18.48
C GLY A 51 0.99 -19.12 -17.53
N ALA A 52 0.91 -18.76 -16.24
CA ALA A 52 0.05 -19.45 -15.28
C ALA A 52 -1.21 -18.61 -15.01
N ALA A 53 -2.33 -18.97 -15.64
CA ALA A 53 -3.62 -18.55 -15.11
C ALA A 53 -3.71 -19.01 -13.65
N PRO A 54 -4.15 -18.17 -12.71
CA PRO A 54 -4.36 -18.61 -11.34
C PRO A 54 -5.34 -19.79 -11.37
N ALA A 55 -4.86 -20.97 -10.97
CA ALA A 55 -5.70 -22.15 -10.89
C ALA A 55 -6.79 -21.86 -9.86
N THR A 56 -8.04 -21.73 -10.33
CA THR A 56 -9.21 -21.80 -9.47
C THR A 56 -9.12 -23.12 -8.71
N PRO A 57 -9.03 -23.12 -7.36
CA PRO A 57 -9.06 -24.39 -6.63
C PRO A 57 -10.37 -25.11 -6.99
N PRO A 58 -10.35 -26.44 -7.23
CA PRO A 58 -11.55 -27.18 -7.56
C PRO A 58 -12.57 -27.02 -6.42
N TYR A 59 -13.78 -26.62 -6.78
CA TYR A 59 -14.91 -26.52 -5.88
C TYR A 59 -15.17 -27.87 -5.19
N VAL A 60 -15.00 -27.91 -3.88
CA VAL A 60 -15.46 -29.02 -3.03
C VAL A 60 -16.75 -28.54 -2.37
N PRO A 61 -17.93 -29.06 -2.77
CA PRO A 61 -19.17 -28.74 -2.07
C PRO A 61 -19.12 -29.30 -0.65
N ASP A 62 -19.52 -28.49 0.33
CA ASP A 62 -19.73 -28.96 1.70
C ASP A 62 -20.80 -30.07 1.74
N PRO A 63 -20.65 -31.10 2.58
CA PRO A 63 -21.68 -32.11 2.76
C PRO A 63 -22.93 -31.48 3.38
N LEU A 64 -24.06 -31.61 2.67
CA LEU A 64 -25.38 -31.23 3.17
C LEU A 64 -25.66 -31.91 4.52
N PRO A 65 -26.23 -31.20 5.52
CA PRO A 65 -26.68 -31.85 6.73
C PRO A 65 -27.81 -32.83 6.41
N SER A 66 -27.69 -34.03 6.97
CA SER A 66 -28.68 -35.10 6.87
C SER A 66 -30.05 -34.63 7.34
N ARG A 67 -31.05 -34.82 6.47
CA ARG A 67 -32.46 -34.76 6.84
C ARG A 67 -32.78 -36.00 7.66
N ASP A 68 -33.04 -35.80 8.95
CA ASP A 68 -33.82 -36.77 9.71
C ASP A 68 -35.30 -36.50 9.41
N ASP A 69 -35.88 -37.43 8.66
CA ASP A 69 -37.32 -37.63 8.51
C ASP A 69 -37.88 -38.09 9.85
N ASP A 70 -38.80 -37.32 10.43
CA ASP A 70 -39.83 -37.86 11.32
C ASP A 70 -41.19 -37.40 10.81
N GLY A 71 -41.83 -38.31 10.08
CA GLY A 71 -43.21 -38.19 9.66
C GLY A 71 -44.15 -38.60 10.79
N SER A 72 -45.22 -37.83 10.97
CA SER A 72 -46.51 -38.40 11.37
C SER A 72 -47.66 -37.54 10.84
N SER A 73 -48.78 -38.21 10.65
CA SER A 73 -49.76 -38.01 9.58
C SER A 73 -51.10 -37.46 10.08
N SER A 74 -51.99 -37.19 9.11
CA SER A 74 -53.46 -36.99 9.21
C SER A 74 -53.93 -35.60 9.68
N SER A 75 -55.07 -35.03 9.28
CA SER A 75 -55.96 -35.14 8.11
C SER A 75 -57.03 -34.04 8.26
N ALA A 76 -57.61 -33.59 7.14
CA ALA A 76 -58.97 -33.07 6.97
C ALA A 76 -59.38 -31.65 7.48
N SER A 77 -59.67 -30.80 6.49
CA SER A 77 -60.94 -30.06 6.30
C SER A 77 -61.42 -28.99 7.30
N SER A 78 -61.50 -27.73 6.88
CA SER A 78 -62.79 -27.05 6.58
C SER A 78 -62.63 -25.53 6.38
N ARG A 79 -63.53 -24.98 5.55
CA ARG A 79 -63.69 -23.56 5.18
C ARG A 79 -64.36 -22.76 6.30
N SER A 80 -64.01 -21.47 6.45
CA SER A 80 -64.90 -20.38 6.95
C SER A 80 -64.09 -19.07 6.94
N THR A 81 -64.28 -18.20 5.94
CA THR A 81 -65.03 -16.91 6.00
C THR A 81 -64.58 -15.91 7.07
N SER A 82 -64.13 -14.74 6.58
CA SER A 82 -63.86 -13.48 7.26
C SER A 82 -65.06 -12.97 8.09
N PRO A 83 -64.85 -12.04 9.03
CA PRO A 83 -65.04 -10.63 8.67
C PRO A 83 -64.08 -9.64 9.34
N SER A 84 -63.89 -8.49 8.68
CA SER A 84 -63.34 -7.26 9.26
C SER A 84 -64.21 -6.73 10.40
N PRO A 85 -63.66 -5.84 11.25
CA PRO A 85 -64.36 -4.57 11.44
C PRO A 85 -63.44 -3.34 11.46
N THR A 86 -64.13 -2.22 11.28
CA THR A 86 -63.75 -0.86 10.91
C THR A 86 -63.43 0.03 12.15
N PRO A 87 -63.24 1.37 12.02
CA PRO A 87 -62.13 2.11 12.63
C PRO A 87 -62.48 2.83 13.95
N THR A 88 -61.47 3.31 14.67
CA THR A 88 -61.65 4.32 15.74
C THR A 88 -60.62 5.46 15.63
N SER A 89 -61.10 6.64 16.02
CA SER A 89 -60.67 8.01 15.69
C SER A 89 -59.54 8.57 16.60
N PRO A 90 -59.04 9.80 16.36
CA PRO A 90 -57.68 10.23 16.69
C PRO A 90 -57.55 10.90 18.06
N GLY A 91 -56.35 10.81 18.66
CA GLY A 91 -56.00 11.54 19.87
C GLY A 91 -54.51 11.50 20.19
N GLU A 92 -53.94 12.71 20.21
CA GLU A 92 -52.81 13.15 21.05
C GLU A 92 -51.37 12.98 20.55
N SER A 93 -50.81 14.14 20.24
CA SER A 93 -49.41 14.45 20.00
C SER A 93 -48.53 14.07 21.20
N SER A 94 -47.48 13.30 20.94
CA SER A 94 -46.28 13.32 21.77
C SER A 94 -45.08 13.65 20.89
N ALA A 95 -44.22 14.53 21.41
CA ALA A 95 -43.09 15.12 20.72
C ALA A 95 -42.13 14.04 20.20
N ALA A 96 -42.04 13.93 18.87
CA ALA A 96 -41.01 13.15 18.21
C ALA A 96 -39.67 13.87 18.39
N GLY A 97 -38.81 13.29 19.25
CA GLY A 97 -37.38 13.59 19.24
C GLY A 97 -36.85 13.45 17.83
N THR A 98 -36.12 14.45 17.37
CA THR A 98 -35.42 14.43 16.10
C THR A 98 -34.40 13.30 16.20
N ALA A 99 -34.73 12.12 15.66
CA ALA A 99 -33.76 11.06 15.47
C ALA A 99 -32.62 11.68 14.65
N ALA A 100 -31.44 11.78 15.25
CA ALA A 100 -30.24 12.16 14.53
C ALA A 100 -30.18 11.24 13.31
N LYS A 101 -30.26 11.80 12.10
CA LYS A 101 -30.02 11.01 10.89
C LYS A 101 -28.64 10.39 11.06
N THR A 102 -28.60 9.09 11.35
CA THR A 102 -27.37 8.33 11.35
C THR A 102 -26.73 8.60 10.00
N LEU A 103 -25.58 9.27 9.99
CA LEU A 103 -24.83 9.48 8.77
C LEU A 103 -24.57 8.09 8.18
N SER A 104 -25.18 7.78 7.05
CA SER A 104 -24.95 6.52 6.35
C SER A 104 -23.68 6.68 5.51
N SER A 105 -22.78 5.71 5.61
CA SER A 105 -21.57 5.62 4.79
C SER A 105 -21.81 4.59 3.69
N SER A 106 -20.91 4.57 2.72
CA SER A 106 -20.92 3.55 1.66
C SER A 106 -19.51 3.00 1.51
N GLY A 107 -19.40 1.72 1.20
CA GLY A 107 -18.11 1.04 1.07
C GLY A 107 -18.16 -0.12 0.11
N LEU A 108 -17.03 -0.38 -0.54
CA LEU A 108 -16.76 -1.59 -1.29
C LEU A 108 -16.05 -2.59 -0.38
N LEU A 109 -16.79 -3.62 0.00
CA LEU A 109 -16.38 -4.65 0.94
C LEU A 109 -15.81 -5.85 0.19
N VAL A 110 -14.80 -6.49 0.77
CA VAL A 110 -14.37 -7.85 0.41
C VAL A 110 -15.12 -8.84 1.30
N ARG A 111 -16.03 -9.62 0.73
CA ARG A 111 -16.83 -10.62 1.47
C ARG A 111 -16.25 -12.03 1.44
N SER A 112 -15.45 -12.34 0.44
CA SER A 112 -14.79 -13.64 0.32
C SER A 112 -13.50 -13.50 -0.46
N THR A 113 -12.49 -14.30 -0.10
CA THR A 113 -11.26 -14.52 -0.87
C THR A 113 -11.22 -15.93 -1.48
N THR A 114 -12.23 -16.76 -1.23
CA THR A 114 -12.27 -18.18 -1.60
C THR A 114 -13.36 -18.52 -2.63
N GLN A 115 -14.36 -17.65 -2.81
CA GLN A 115 -15.48 -17.88 -3.76
C GLN A 115 -15.20 -17.37 -5.18
N GLY A 116 -13.95 -17.01 -5.48
CA GLY A 116 -13.54 -16.44 -6.78
C GLY A 116 -13.58 -14.92 -6.81
N TRP A 117 -12.80 -14.33 -7.72
CA TRP A 117 -12.61 -12.89 -7.88
C TRP A 117 -13.94 -12.15 -8.07
N GLU A 118 -14.83 -12.71 -8.88
CA GLU A 118 -16.10 -12.08 -9.23
C GLU A 118 -17.03 -11.92 -8.04
N ARG A 119 -16.96 -12.85 -7.08
CA ARG A 119 -17.84 -12.91 -5.89
C ARG A 119 -17.19 -12.30 -4.65
N SER A 120 -15.98 -11.76 -4.80
CA SER A 120 -15.22 -11.20 -3.69
C SER A 120 -15.79 -9.87 -3.20
N PHE A 121 -16.52 -9.13 -4.05
CA PHE A 121 -16.89 -7.73 -3.82
C PHE A 121 -18.36 -7.53 -3.46
N ASP A 122 -18.63 -6.60 -2.53
CA ASP A 122 -19.96 -6.11 -2.20
C ASP A 122 -19.99 -4.59 -1.99
N LEU A 123 -20.84 -3.88 -2.71
CA LEU A 123 -21.00 -2.43 -2.60
C LEU A 123 -22.19 -2.18 -1.68
N ASN A 124 -21.84 -1.82 -0.45
CA ASN A 124 -22.81 -1.56 0.58
C ASN A 124 -23.05 -0.05 0.68
N TYR A 125 -24.28 0.38 0.43
CA TYR A 125 -24.72 1.77 0.52
C TYR A 125 -25.12 2.20 1.93
N ASP A 126 -25.27 1.24 2.85
CA ASP A 126 -25.59 1.45 4.25
C ASP A 126 -24.51 0.84 5.15
N TRP A 127 -23.25 1.18 4.83
CA TRP A 127 -22.11 0.77 5.64
C TRP A 127 -21.99 1.72 6.86
N PRO A 128 -21.70 1.20 8.08
CA PRO A 128 -21.54 2.07 9.24
C PRO A 128 -20.39 3.07 9.05
N VAL A 129 -20.58 4.30 9.50
CA VAL A 129 -19.49 5.28 9.60
C VAL A 129 -18.48 4.78 10.65
N PRO A 130 -17.18 4.69 10.32
CA PRO A 130 -16.17 4.37 11.31
C PRO A 130 -16.16 5.37 12.48
N ALA A 131 -16.15 4.85 13.71
CA ALA A 131 -16.01 5.68 14.90
C ALA A 131 -14.53 6.02 15.16
N ILE A 132 -14.29 7.23 15.67
CA ILE A 132 -13.04 7.58 16.35
C ILE A 132 -13.00 6.76 17.65
N ALA A 133 -12.11 5.78 17.71
CA ALA A 133 -11.97 4.87 18.84
C ALA A 133 -10.80 5.25 19.76
N ALA A 134 -9.84 6.02 19.26
CA ALA A 134 -8.72 6.53 20.04
C ALA A 134 -8.63 8.08 20.02
N PRO A 135 -8.14 8.72 21.09
CA PRO A 135 -8.04 10.18 21.19
C PRO A 135 -7.19 10.85 20.11
N ASP A 136 -6.26 10.13 19.50
CA ASP A 136 -5.31 10.61 18.49
C ASP A 136 -5.76 10.28 17.05
N GLU A 137 -6.99 9.80 16.86
CA GLU A 137 -7.55 9.51 15.54
C GLU A 137 -8.30 10.69 14.94
N VAL A 138 -8.31 10.71 13.61
CA VAL A 138 -9.02 11.67 12.76
C VAL A 138 -9.99 10.88 11.88
N LEU A 139 -11.25 11.32 11.84
CA LEU A 139 -12.23 10.84 10.87
C LEU A 139 -12.12 11.68 9.60
N ILE A 140 -11.88 11.02 8.47
CA ILE A 140 -11.72 11.62 7.16
C ILE A 140 -12.97 11.31 6.33
N ARG A 141 -13.52 12.31 5.65
CA ARG A 141 -14.44 12.11 4.53
C ARG A 141 -13.60 11.91 3.27
N ASN A 142 -13.60 10.69 2.76
CA ASN A 142 -12.78 10.31 1.62
C ASN A 142 -13.42 10.87 0.34
N GLU A 143 -12.64 11.62 -0.44
CA GLU A 143 -13.11 12.27 -1.67
C GLU A 143 -12.57 11.51 -2.89
N VAL A 144 -11.26 11.25 -2.90
CA VAL A 144 -10.58 10.53 -3.99
C VAL A 144 -9.61 9.51 -3.41
N VAL A 145 -9.59 8.30 -3.97
CA VAL A 145 -8.75 7.19 -3.48
C VAL A 145 -7.91 6.60 -4.60
N GLY A 146 -6.70 6.17 -4.28
CA GLY A 146 -5.78 5.55 -5.23
C GLY A 146 -5.84 4.03 -5.21
N LEU A 147 -5.64 3.40 -6.37
CA LEU A 147 -5.59 1.94 -6.50
C LEU A 147 -4.14 1.44 -6.51
N ASN A 148 -3.88 0.30 -5.89
CA ASN A 148 -2.56 -0.31 -5.80
C ASN A 148 -2.57 -1.79 -6.22
N PRO A 149 -1.44 -2.32 -6.76
CA PRO A 149 -1.33 -3.75 -7.01
C PRO A 149 -1.54 -4.62 -5.76
N VAL A 150 -1.11 -4.13 -4.58
CA VAL A 150 -1.33 -4.86 -3.32
C VAL A 150 -2.81 -5.10 -3.04
N ASP A 151 -3.72 -4.25 -3.53
CA ASP A 151 -5.15 -4.38 -3.23
C ASP A 151 -5.78 -5.60 -3.93
N PHE A 152 -5.48 -5.82 -5.21
CA PHE A 152 -5.96 -7.04 -5.89
C PHE A 152 -5.19 -8.29 -5.42
N LYS A 153 -3.90 -8.15 -5.10
CA LYS A 153 -3.09 -9.25 -4.55
C LYS A 153 -3.61 -9.69 -3.19
N SER A 154 -4.04 -8.77 -2.34
CA SER A 154 -4.67 -9.06 -1.06
C SER A 154 -5.85 -10.01 -1.21
N ILE A 155 -6.67 -9.82 -2.26
CA ILE A 155 -7.82 -10.69 -2.54
C ILE A 155 -7.36 -12.04 -3.10
N LEU A 156 -6.52 -12.04 -4.14
CA LEU A 156 -6.12 -13.28 -4.85
C LEU A 156 -5.26 -14.22 -4.00
N TYR A 157 -4.47 -13.68 -3.08
CA TYR A 157 -3.55 -14.44 -2.24
C TYR A 157 -3.95 -14.46 -0.77
N ASN A 158 -5.16 -13.99 -0.44
CA ASN A 158 -5.67 -13.88 0.93
C ASN A 158 -4.66 -13.23 1.88
N PHE A 159 -4.12 -12.09 1.47
CA PHE A 159 -3.02 -11.41 2.13
C PHE A 159 -3.47 -10.10 2.79
N GLY A 160 -3.24 -9.95 4.09
CA GLY A 160 -3.64 -8.74 4.83
C GLY A 160 -5.16 -8.57 4.95
N ILE A 161 -5.91 -9.68 4.90
CA ILE A 161 -7.37 -9.73 5.12
C ILE A 161 -7.60 -10.73 6.25
N PRO A 162 -7.70 -10.28 7.51
CA PRO A 162 -7.82 -11.17 8.67
C PRO A 162 -9.23 -11.79 8.78
N ASP A 163 -10.27 -11.05 8.41
CA ASP A 163 -11.66 -11.47 8.44
C ASP A 163 -12.47 -10.84 7.29
N THR A 164 -13.68 -11.35 7.05
CA THR A 164 -14.63 -10.73 6.10
C THR A 164 -15.96 -10.42 6.81
N PRO A 165 -16.66 -9.33 6.44
CA PRO A 165 -16.31 -8.36 5.41
C PRO A 165 -15.12 -7.46 5.80
N TRP A 166 -14.22 -7.21 4.85
CA TRP A 166 -13.09 -6.29 4.99
C TRP A 166 -13.22 -5.08 4.06
N VAL A 167 -12.58 -3.96 4.38
CA VAL A 167 -12.51 -2.78 3.51
C VAL A 167 -11.06 -2.57 3.12
N LEU A 168 -10.78 -2.69 1.81
CA LEU A 168 -9.44 -2.49 1.25
C LEU A 168 -9.20 -1.03 0.85
N GLY A 169 -8.05 -0.79 0.21
CA GLY A 169 -7.63 0.50 -0.27
C GLY A 169 -6.73 1.20 0.74
N ARG A 170 -5.63 1.77 0.25
CA ARG A 170 -4.58 2.35 1.09
C ARG A 170 -4.35 3.82 0.82
N ASP A 171 -4.70 4.32 -0.35
CA ASP A 171 -4.40 5.70 -0.73
C ASP A 171 -5.65 6.54 -0.50
N VAL A 172 -5.59 7.46 0.46
CA VAL A 172 -6.71 8.33 0.82
C VAL A 172 -6.33 9.77 0.53
N MET A 173 -7.20 10.47 -0.19
CA MET A 173 -7.29 11.92 -0.20
C MET A 173 -8.72 12.31 0.21
N GLY A 174 -8.83 13.21 1.18
CA GLY A 174 -10.13 13.62 1.69
C GLY A 174 -10.09 14.90 2.50
N THR A 175 -11.20 15.13 3.20
CA THR A 175 -11.35 16.26 4.12
C THR A 175 -11.53 15.76 5.54
N VAL A 176 -10.91 16.43 6.50
CA VAL A 176 -11.14 16.12 7.92
C VAL A 176 -12.61 16.38 8.25
N GLN A 177 -13.29 15.36 8.78
CA GLN A 177 -14.69 15.46 9.20
C GLN A 177 -14.79 15.68 10.71
N ALA A 178 -13.98 14.96 11.50
CA ALA A 178 -13.92 15.08 12.95
C ALA A 178 -12.54 14.67 13.47
N VAL A 179 -12.18 15.10 14.67
CA VAL A 179 -10.89 14.80 15.31
C VAL A 179 -11.11 14.29 16.73
N GLY A 180 -10.24 13.39 17.18
CA GLY A 180 -10.19 12.91 18.55
C GLY A 180 -9.69 13.99 19.53
N SER A 181 -9.91 13.76 20.82
CA SER A 181 -9.65 14.75 21.87
C SER A 181 -8.18 15.10 22.10
N ALA A 182 -7.24 14.27 21.60
CA ALA A 182 -5.80 14.49 21.70
C ALA A 182 -5.17 14.92 20.36
N VAL A 183 -5.97 15.14 19.31
CA VAL A 183 -5.47 15.60 18.02
C VAL A 183 -5.21 17.11 18.06
N SER A 184 -4.00 17.49 17.66
CA SER A 184 -3.61 18.87 17.39
C SER A 184 -3.16 19.03 15.93
N GLY A 185 -3.32 20.21 15.35
CA GLY A 185 -2.83 20.52 14.00
C GLY A 185 -3.75 20.10 12.85
N PHE A 186 -4.89 19.48 13.15
CA PHE A 186 -5.96 19.17 12.19
C PHE A 186 -7.30 19.67 12.71
N SER A 187 -8.13 20.17 11.80
CA SER A 187 -9.47 20.71 12.06
C SER A 187 -10.46 20.26 10.98
N PRO A 188 -11.77 20.12 11.31
CA PRO A 188 -12.78 19.86 10.29
C PRO A 188 -12.70 20.83 9.12
N GLY A 189 -12.69 20.28 7.89
CA GLY A 189 -12.54 21.03 6.64
C GLY A 189 -11.13 21.00 6.04
N ASP A 190 -10.11 20.61 6.79
CA ASP A 190 -8.75 20.49 6.27
C ASP A 190 -8.66 19.44 5.16
N ARG A 191 -7.99 19.77 4.05
CA ARG A 191 -7.67 18.82 2.97
C ARG A 191 -6.46 17.99 3.37
N VAL A 192 -6.59 16.68 3.36
CA VAL A 192 -5.57 15.75 3.88
C VAL A 192 -5.38 14.56 2.96
N TRP A 193 -4.22 13.92 3.09
CA TRP A 193 -3.92 12.65 2.45
C TRP A 193 -3.16 11.73 3.42
N THR A 194 -3.26 10.41 3.19
CA THR A 194 -2.54 9.40 3.98
C THR A 194 -2.34 8.09 3.21
N CYS A 195 -1.47 7.23 3.74
CA CYS A 195 -1.43 5.80 3.46
C CYS A 195 -2.11 5.06 4.63
N ALA A 196 -3.31 4.53 4.39
CA ALA A 196 -4.12 3.88 5.42
C ALA A 196 -3.42 2.67 6.06
N ASP A 197 -3.62 2.50 7.37
CA ASP A 197 -3.17 1.34 8.11
C ASP A 197 -3.98 0.10 7.73
N SER A 198 -3.39 -0.78 6.93
CA SER A 198 -4.07 -1.98 6.44
C SER A 198 -4.40 -3.02 7.52
N ARG A 199 -4.00 -2.81 8.76
CA ARG A 199 -4.34 -3.67 9.89
C ARG A 199 -5.69 -3.27 10.51
N ASP A 200 -6.23 -2.11 10.14
CA ASP A 200 -7.51 -1.61 10.62
C ASP A 200 -8.51 -1.42 9.46
N ARG A 201 -9.58 -2.21 9.49
CA ARG A 201 -10.69 -2.09 8.53
C ARG A 201 -11.30 -0.69 8.47
N ARG A 202 -11.31 0.05 9.59
CA ARG A 202 -11.82 1.43 9.65
C ARG A 202 -10.95 2.39 8.85
N ALA A 203 -9.69 2.08 8.61
CA ALA A 203 -8.76 2.91 7.86
C ALA A 203 -8.86 2.70 6.34
N GLY A 204 -9.40 1.56 5.89
CA GLY A 204 -9.51 1.20 4.48
C GLY A 204 -10.12 2.32 3.62
N ALA A 205 -9.50 2.59 2.47
CA ALA A 205 -9.86 3.73 1.63
C ALA A 205 -11.15 3.51 0.81
N TYR A 206 -11.53 2.26 0.52
CA TYR A 206 -12.68 1.93 -0.34
C TYR A 206 -14.02 2.06 0.39
N GLN A 207 -14.18 3.16 1.12
CA GLN A 207 -15.39 3.61 1.79
C GLN A 207 -15.37 5.14 1.87
N THR A 208 -16.54 5.76 1.96
CA THR A 208 -16.67 7.22 1.90
C THR A 208 -16.17 7.94 3.17
N ARG A 209 -15.91 7.20 4.25
CA ARG A 209 -15.24 7.71 5.45
C ARG A 209 -14.27 6.67 5.98
N SER A 210 -13.09 7.10 6.39
CA SER A 210 -12.12 6.26 7.10
C SER A 210 -11.45 7.00 8.24
N VAL A 211 -10.79 6.26 9.13
CA VAL A 211 -9.99 6.82 10.23
C VAL A 211 -8.50 6.78 9.90
N SER A 212 -7.75 7.72 10.46
CA SER A 212 -6.29 7.69 10.49
C SER A 212 -5.79 8.18 11.84
N ARG A 213 -4.66 7.66 12.33
CA ARG A 213 -3.90 8.32 13.39
C ARG A 213 -3.41 9.67 12.87
N ALA A 214 -3.43 10.71 13.71
CA ALA A 214 -2.94 12.03 13.35
C ALA A 214 -1.45 12.01 12.93
N ALA A 215 -0.63 11.13 13.54
CA ALA A 215 0.78 10.95 13.21
C ALA A 215 1.03 10.42 11.78
N HIS A 216 0.02 9.81 11.14
CA HIS A 216 0.10 9.27 9.79
C HIS A 216 -0.64 10.12 8.77
N LEU A 217 -1.13 11.30 9.17
CA LEU A 217 -1.92 12.18 8.33
C LEU A 217 -1.08 13.37 7.89
N CYS A 218 -1.28 13.81 6.65
CA CYS A 218 -0.60 14.99 6.12
C CYS A 218 -1.61 15.94 5.51
N HIS A 219 -1.41 17.24 5.72
CA HIS A 219 -2.12 18.27 4.95
C HIS A 219 -1.79 18.13 3.47
N LEU A 220 -2.79 18.32 2.62
CA LEU A 220 -2.61 18.40 1.18
C LEU A 220 -2.30 19.85 0.79
N PRO A 221 -1.11 20.14 0.22
CA PRO A 221 -0.77 21.51 -0.15
C PRO A 221 -1.76 22.09 -1.17
N ALA A 222 -2.03 23.39 -1.10
CA ALA A 222 -3.00 24.05 -1.98
C ALA A 222 -2.64 23.93 -3.47
N CYS A 223 -1.36 23.74 -3.80
CA CYS A 223 -0.89 23.54 -5.17
C CYS A 223 -1.10 22.12 -5.72
N VAL A 224 -1.54 21.17 -4.89
CA VAL A 224 -1.82 19.79 -5.28
C VAL A 224 -3.33 19.60 -5.39
N SER A 225 -3.79 19.13 -6.54
CA SER A 225 -5.20 18.81 -6.75
C SER A 225 -5.64 17.57 -5.96
N ASP A 226 -6.94 17.41 -5.81
CA ASP A 226 -7.55 16.26 -5.14
C ASP A 226 -7.16 14.93 -5.80
N ASP A 227 -7.24 14.86 -7.14
CA ASP A 227 -6.84 13.66 -7.89
C ASP A 227 -5.35 13.35 -7.73
N GLU A 228 -4.48 14.37 -7.72
CA GLU A 228 -3.05 14.22 -7.47
C GLU A 228 -2.76 13.76 -6.04
N GLY A 229 -3.49 14.29 -5.06
CA GLY A 229 -3.36 13.91 -3.65
C GLY A 229 -3.64 12.41 -3.42
N ALA A 230 -4.61 11.86 -4.15
CA ALA A 230 -4.91 10.42 -4.12
C ALA A 230 -3.81 9.54 -4.74
N THR A 231 -2.76 10.14 -5.31
CA THR A 231 -1.60 9.41 -5.84
C THR A 231 -0.42 9.30 -4.88
N LEU A 232 -0.50 9.98 -3.74
CA LEU A 232 0.62 10.10 -2.80
C LEU A 232 0.77 8.80 -1.98
N GLY A 233 -0.25 8.44 -1.17
CA GLY A 233 -0.34 7.28 -0.29
C GLY A 233 0.75 6.21 -0.35
N THR A 234 0.39 4.98 -0.74
CA THR A 234 1.26 3.79 -0.70
C THR A 234 2.54 3.98 -1.48
N GLY A 235 2.46 4.55 -2.68
CA GLY A 235 3.60 4.68 -3.58
C GLY A 235 4.69 5.59 -3.01
N LEU A 236 4.31 6.78 -2.53
CA LEU A 236 5.24 7.74 -1.98
C LEU A 236 5.75 7.29 -0.61
N VAL A 237 4.86 6.82 0.28
CA VAL A 237 5.26 6.38 1.62
C VAL A 237 6.25 5.20 1.53
N THR A 238 6.01 4.24 0.62
CA THR A 238 6.97 3.14 0.38
C THR A 238 8.32 3.68 -0.09
N ALA A 239 8.33 4.60 -1.05
CA ALA A 239 9.57 5.19 -1.55
C ALA A 239 10.32 5.97 -0.46
N ALA A 240 9.62 6.73 0.38
CA ALA A 240 10.22 7.47 1.48
C ALA A 240 10.80 6.54 2.55
N VAL A 241 10.13 5.43 2.87
CA VAL A 241 10.68 4.39 3.75
C VAL A 241 11.95 3.78 3.16
N CYS A 242 11.96 3.44 1.87
CA CYS A 242 13.17 2.98 1.19
C CYS A 242 14.31 4.00 1.35
N ALA A 243 14.06 5.26 0.99
CA ALA A 243 15.06 6.32 0.98
C ALA A 243 15.60 6.62 2.38
N TYR A 244 14.72 6.90 3.35
CA TYR A 244 15.11 7.49 4.62
C TYR A 244 15.44 6.46 5.69
N TRP A 245 14.68 5.37 5.78
CA TRP A 245 14.88 4.36 6.82
C TRP A 245 16.00 3.38 6.43
N PHE A 246 15.89 2.78 5.24
CA PHE A 246 16.77 1.68 4.84
C PHE A 246 18.06 2.18 4.18
N LEU A 247 17.93 3.02 3.15
CA LEU A 247 19.09 3.56 2.43
C LEU A 247 19.75 4.74 3.16
N ARG A 248 19.09 5.30 4.18
CA ARG A 248 19.57 6.41 5.02
C ARG A 248 20.01 7.62 4.21
N LEU A 249 19.28 7.89 3.13
CA LEU A 249 19.50 9.08 2.32
C LEU A 249 19.16 10.33 3.14
N PRO A 250 19.93 11.41 3.00
CA PRO A 250 19.65 12.65 3.70
C PRO A 250 18.29 13.21 3.28
N ALA A 251 17.47 13.61 4.26
CA ALA A 251 16.17 14.23 4.03
C ALA A 251 16.33 15.52 3.20
N PRO A 252 15.76 15.62 1.98
CA PRO A 252 16.07 16.73 1.09
C PRO A 252 15.57 18.09 1.57
N ALA A 253 14.44 18.17 2.31
CA ALA A 253 13.92 19.46 2.78
C ALA A 253 14.89 20.12 3.78
N SER A 254 15.63 19.32 4.55
CA SER A 254 16.68 19.80 5.47
C SER A 254 17.89 20.42 4.77
N ARG A 255 18.00 20.29 3.43
CA ARG A 255 19.09 20.81 2.60
C ARG A 255 18.74 22.08 1.84
N GLY A 256 17.50 22.58 1.92
CA GLY A 256 17.07 23.81 1.24
C GLY A 256 17.01 23.70 -0.30
N GLY A 257 16.70 22.50 -0.83
CA GLY A 257 16.96 22.09 -2.22
C GLY A 257 16.33 22.91 -3.37
N ASP A 258 16.95 22.79 -4.55
CA ASP A 258 16.52 23.32 -5.85
C ASP A 258 15.26 22.62 -6.40
N VAL A 259 14.50 23.33 -7.24
CA VAL A 259 13.25 22.87 -7.87
C VAL A 259 13.52 21.79 -8.93
N LEU A 260 12.75 20.68 -8.95
CA LEU A 260 12.84 19.62 -9.98
C LEU A 260 12.63 20.13 -11.42
N VAL A 261 11.95 21.27 -11.57
CA VAL A 261 11.60 21.86 -12.86
C VAL A 261 12.66 22.87 -13.27
N GLY A 262 13.43 22.52 -14.31
CA GLY A 262 14.20 23.48 -15.09
C GLY A 262 15.65 23.70 -14.69
N SER A 263 16.22 22.96 -13.73
CA SER A 263 17.67 23.00 -13.51
C SER A 263 18.39 22.18 -14.58
N SER A 264 18.86 22.88 -15.61
CA SER A 264 19.80 22.36 -16.58
C SER A 264 21.05 21.82 -15.87
N ARG A 265 21.33 20.53 -16.09
CA ARG A 265 22.66 19.89 -16.06
C ARG A 265 23.58 20.30 -14.91
N ARG A 266 23.36 19.73 -13.73
CA ARG A 266 24.42 19.23 -12.84
C ARG A 266 23.73 18.33 -11.83
N GLY A 267 23.79 17.01 -12.05
CA GLY A 267 23.51 16.08 -10.95
C GLY A 267 24.40 16.51 -9.80
N SER A 268 23.79 16.88 -8.68
CA SER A 268 24.49 17.24 -7.46
C SER A 268 25.36 16.04 -7.08
N GLN A 269 26.66 16.10 -7.42
CA GLN A 269 27.65 15.08 -7.06
C GLN A 269 27.99 15.16 -5.56
N GLU A 270 26.98 15.33 -4.71
CA GLU A 270 27.18 15.59 -3.29
C GLU A 270 27.28 14.28 -2.48
N LEU A 271 26.83 13.15 -3.02
CA LEU A 271 27.03 11.80 -2.45
C LEU A 271 28.10 11.00 -3.20
N GLY A 272 29.23 11.64 -3.51
CA GLY A 272 30.41 10.95 -4.09
C GLY A 272 30.19 10.35 -5.49
N GLY A 273 29.16 10.79 -6.22
CA GLY A 273 28.83 10.28 -7.55
C GLY A 273 28.30 8.83 -7.56
N GLN A 274 27.73 8.38 -6.44
CA GLN A 274 27.09 7.07 -6.33
C GLN A 274 25.76 7.02 -7.09
N TRP A 275 25.40 5.80 -7.51
CA TRP A 275 24.18 5.55 -8.27
C TRP A 275 23.16 4.69 -7.53
N LEU A 276 21.89 4.99 -7.77
CA LEU A 276 20.75 4.12 -7.48
C LEU A 276 20.19 3.55 -8.79
N LEU A 277 20.10 2.22 -8.86
CA LEU A 277 19.35 1.50 -9.89
C LEU A 277 17.88 1.36 -9.42
N VAL A 278 16.94 1.76 -10.26
CA VAL A 278 15.50 1.53 -10.07
C VAL A 278 15.01 0.62 -11.19
N TYR A 279 14.78 -0.65 -10.87
CA TYR A 279 14.15 -1.57 -11.82
C TYR A 279 12.63 -1.45 -11.72
N GLY A 280 11.98 -1.18 -12.86
CA GLY A 280 10.57 -0.77 -12.88
C GLY A 280 10.40 0.72 -12.66
N GLY A 281 11.26 1.55 -13.28
CA GLY A 281 11.23 3.01 -13.13
C GLY A 281 9.91 3.67 -13.51
N GLY A 282 9.09 3.03 -14.37
CA GLY A 282 7.74 3.49 -14.70
C GLY A 282 6.65 3.17 -13.67
N ALA A 283 6.96 2.39 -12.63
CA ALA A 283 6.04 2.14 -11.52
C ALA A 283 5.83 3.41 -10.69
N VAL A 284 4.71 3.51 -9.98
CA VAL A 284 4.41 4.64 -9.08
C VAL A 284 5.52 4.80 -8.04
N THR A 285 5.84 3.73 -7.30
CA THR A 285 6.92 3.73 -6.31
C THR A 285 8.29 3.99 -6.95
N GLY A 286 8.55 3.43 -8.14
CA GLY A 286 9.79 3.63 -8.91
C GLY A 286 10.03 5.10 -9.27
N GLN A 287 8.98 5.83 -9.64
CA GLN A 287 9.07 7.27 -9.92
C GLN A 287 9.30 8.09 -8.65
N TYR A 288 8.61 7.79 -7.54
CA TYR A 288 8.83 8.51 -6.28
C TYR A 288 10.23 8.28 -5.72
N ILE A 289 10.74 7.04 -5.71
CA ILE A 289 12.10 6.79 -5.22
C ILE A 289 13.15 7.45 -6.11
N SER A 290 12.90 7.55 -7.42
CA SER A 290 13.78 8.30 -8.33
C SER A 290 13.83 9.79 -7.96
N GLN A 291 12.68 10.41 -7.69
CA GLN A 291 12.61 11.82 -7.25
C GLN A 291 13.35 12.02 -5.93
N LEU A 292 13.04 11.20 -4.91
CA LEU A 292 13.66 11.33 -3.58
C LEU A 292 15.18 11.09 -3.63
N ALA A 293 15.64 10.10 -4.40
CA ALA A 293 17.07 9.83 -4.55
C ALA A 293 17.80 10.95 -5.30
N HIS A 294 17.17 11.51 -6.35
CA HIS A 294 17.69 12.67 -7.06
C HIS A 294 17.84 13.88 -6.12
N LEU A 295 16.78 14.20 -5.37
CA LEU A 295 16.78 15.31 -4.39
C LEU A 295 17.80 15.09 -3.26
N ALA A 296 18.06 13.83 -2.89
CA ALA A 296 19.11 13.48 -1.93
C ALA A 296 20.54 13.61 -2.50
N GLY A 297 20.69 13.82 -3.81
CA GLY A 297 21.99 13.98 -4.49
C GLY A 297 22.59 12.69 -5.04
N LEU A 298 21.78 11.66 -5.30
CA LEU A 298 22.20 10.47 -6.06
C LEU A 298 21.96 10.64 -7.55
N SER A 299 22.79 9.99 -8.37
CA SER A 299 22.44 9.74 -9.76
C SER A 299 21.51 8.53 -9.86
N VAL A 300 20.44 8.65 -10.63
CA VAL A 300 19.43 7.58 -10.75
C VAL A 300 19.50 6.97 -12.14
N LEU A 301 19.62 5.65 -12.20
CA LEU A 301 19.45 4.86 -13.41
C LEU A 301 18.14 4.09 -13.32
N ALA A 302 17.26 4.25 -14.31
CA ALA A 302 15.98 3.55 -14.35
C ALA A 302 15.95 2.49 -15.46
N VAL A 303 15.53 1.26 -15.14
CA VAL A 303 15.14 0.26 -16.15
C VAL A 303 13.64 0.36 -16.36
N ALA A 304 13.21 0.69 -17.59
CA ALA A 304 11.81 0.94 -17.93
C ALA A 304 11.55 0.74 -19.43
N SER A 305 10.28 0.80 -19.85
CA SER A 305 9.94 0.88 -21.28
C SER A 305 10.41 2.22 -21.90
N PRO A 306 10.94 2.23 -23.15
CA PRO A 306 11.45 3.44 -23.80
C PRO A 306 10.45 4.58 -23.89
N SER A 307 9.16 4.26 -24.03
CA SER A 307 8.07 5.24 -24.07
C SER A 307 7.95 6.09 -22.79
N ASN A 308 8.56 5.68 -21.68
CA ASN A 308 8.58 6.44 -20.42
C ASN A 308 9.86 7.26 -20.24
N PHE A 309 10.88 7.11 -21.07
CA PHE A 309 12.21 7.69 -20.80
C PHE A 309 12.19 9.21 -20.68
N GLU A 310 11.49 9.89 -21.58
CA GLU A 310 11.42 11.35 -21.56
C GLU A 310 10.77 11.85 -20.27
N HIS A 311 9.66 11.23 -19.87
CA HIS A 311 8.99 11.53 -18.61
C HIS A 311 9.89 11.29 -17.40
N LEU A 312 10.59 10.16 -17.36
CA LEU A 312 11.47 9.81 -16.24
C LEU A 312 12.62 10.81 -16.08
N ARG A 313 13.22 11.25 -17.19
CA ARG A 313 14.29 12.26 -17.15
C ARG A 313 13.79 13.64 -16.73
N THR A 314 12.67 14.07 -17.29
CA THR A 314 12.17 15.44 -17.09
C THR A 314 11.39 15.64 -15.80
N SER A 315 10.71 14.60 -15.30
CA SER A 315 9.78 14.72 -14.17
C SER A 315 10.22 13.93 -12.94
N ALA A 316 11.04 12.88 -13.08
CA ALA A 316 11.46 12.03 -11.97
C ALA A 316 12.94 12.19 -11.59
N GLY A 317 13.70 13.06 -12.27
CA GLY A 317 15.12 13.30 -11.98
C GLY A 317 16.05 12.15 -12.38
N VAL A 318 15.61 11.27 -13.29
CA VAL A 318 16.40 10.11 -13.74
C VAL A 318 17.57 10.56 -14.63
N SER A 319 18.79 10.20 -14.24
CA SER A 319 20.03 10.54 -14.95
C SER A 319 20.25 9.69 -16.20
N ALA A 320 19.87 8.41 -16.16
CA ALA A 320 20.03 7.48 -17.28
C ALA A 320 18.91 6.44 -17.32
N CYS A 321 18.60 5.94 -18.52
CA CYS A 321 17.58 4.92 -18.71
C CYS A 321 18.13 3.72 -19.48
N VAL A 322 17.69 2.53 -19.11
CA VAL A 322 17.96 1.26 -19.81
C VAL A 322 16.62 0.64 -20.24
N ASP A 323 16.58 0.12 -21.46
CA ASP A 323 15.37 -0.50 -22.02
C ASP A 323 15.14 -1.88 -21.40
N ARG A 324 13.98 -2.04 -20.75
CA ARG A 324 13.56 -3.31 -20.14
C ARG A 324 13.35 -4.47 -21.13
N HIS A 325 13.27 -4.18 -22.42
CA HIS A 325 13.04 -5.17 -23.48
C HIS A 325 14.34 -5.79 -24.01
N LEU A 326 15.49 -5.24 -23.62
CA LEU A 326 16.80 -5.85 -23.88
C LEU A 326 16.95 -7.16 -23.10
N ASP A 327 17.81 -8.06 -23.59
CA ASP A 327 18.15 -9.24 -22.81
C ASP A 327 18.93 -8.88 -21.54
N ALA A 328 18.96 -9.80 -20.57
CA ALA A 328 19.59 -9.55 -19.27
C ALA A 328 21.08 -9.18 -19.38
N SER A 329 21.81 -9.77 -20.33
CA SER A 329 23.25 -9.50 -20.50
C SER A 329 23.49 -8.08 -21.04
N GLN A 330 22.65 -7.64 -21.97
CA GLN A 330 22.66 -6.28 -22.50
C GLN A 330 22.27 -5.25 -21.44
N GLN A 331 21.26 -5.54 -20.62
CA GLN A 331 20.87 -4.67 -19.51
C GLN A 331 22.02 -4.50 -18.52
N LEU A 332 22.67 -5.60 -18.09
CA LEU A 332 23.81 -5.57 -17.17
C LEU A 332 24.99 -4.77 -17.75
N ALA A 333 25.31 -4.99 -19.03
CA ALA A 333 26.39 -4.26 -19.70
C ALA A 333 26.12 -2.75 -19.71
N GLN A 334 24.91 -2.33 -20.10
CA GLN A 334 24.53 -0.91 -20.10
C GLN A 334 24.49 -0.30 -18.70
N ILE A 335 24.01 -1.04 -17.69
CA ILE A 335 24.01 -0.57 -16.30
C ILE A 335 25.45 -0.31 -15.84
N ARG A 336 26.39 -1.24 -16.10
CA ARG A 336 27.80 -1.05 -15.72
C ARG A 336 28.44 0.12 -16.46
N GLU A 337 28.19 0.25 -17.77
CA GLU A 337 28.70 1.35 -18.60
C GLU A 337 28.21 2.72 -18.09
N LEU A 338 26.89 2.88 -17.93
CA LEU A 338 26.27 4.15 -17.55
C LEU A 338 26.63 4.58 -16.12
N THR A 339 26.79 3.63 -15.20
CA THR A 339 27.18 3.92 -13.81
C THR A 339 28.69 4.08 -13.65
N GLY A 340 29.48 3.63 -14.63
CA GLY A 340 30.94 3.51 -14.51
C GLY A 340 31.35 2.64 -13.33
N GLY A 341 30.60 1.57 -13.06
CA GLY A 341 30.83 0.66 -11.93
C GLY A 341 30.39 1.20 -10.55
N ARG A 342 29.86 2.43 -10.45
CA ARG A 342 29.56 3.11 -9.16
C ARG A 342 28.15 2.87 -8.60
N LEU A 343 27.58 1.70 -8.85
CA LEU A 343 26.25 1.34 -8.36
C LEU A 343 26.27 1.01 -6.86
N ARG A 344 25.70 1.88 -6.03
CA ARG A 344 25.68 1.71 -4.56
C ARG A 344 24.40 1.06 -4.05
N TYR A 345 23.29 1.34 -4.73
CA TYR A 345 21.95 0.96 -4.31
C TYR A 345 21.17 0.36 -5.48
N ALA A 346 20.30 -0.60 -5.22
CA ALA A 346 19.26 -1.00 -6.16
C ALA A 346 17.90 -1.22 -5.48
N VAL A 347 16.84 -0.77 -6.13
CA VAL A 347 15.45 -0.96 -5.72
C VAL A 347 14.69 -1.61 -6.88
N ASP A 348 14.12 -2.80 -6.64
CA ASP A 348 13.29 -3.52 -7.60
C ASP A 348 11.80 -3.37 -7.30
N CYS A 349 11.03 -2.93 -8.29
CA CYS A 349 9.59 -2.71 -8.20
C CYS A 349 8.74 -3.77 -8.93
N VAL A 350 9.32 -4.87 -9.43
CA VAL A 350 8.68 -5.74 -10.43
C VAL A 350 8.50 -7.18 -9.96
N GLY A 351 9.57 -7.91 -9.63
CA GLY A 351 9.47 -9.33 -9.28
C GLY A 351 10.82 -10.02 -9.10
N SER A 352 10.82 -11.33 -8.81
CA SER A 352 12.05 -12.02 -8.42
C SER A 352 13.08 -12.14 -9.56
N SER A 353 12.63 -12.26 -10.81
CA SER A 353 13.55 -12.32 -11.97
C SER A 353 14.34 -11.01 -12.14
N THR A 354 13.67 -9.87 -11.99
CA THR A 354 14.28 -8.54 -12.10
C THR A 354 15.07 -8.17 -10.84
N ALA A 355 14.62 -8.61 -9.66
CA ALA A 355 15.39 -8.53 -8.43
C ALA A 355 16.72 -9.29 -8.54
N THR A 356 16.71 -10.46 -9.19
CA THR A 356 17.91 -11.25 -9.48
C THR A 356 18.88 -10.49 -10.38
N LEU A 357 18.38 -9.82 -11.42
CA LEU A 357 19.20 -8.96 -12.29
C LEU A 357 19.78 -7.76 -11.52
N CYS A 358 19.01 -7.13 -10.65
CA CYS A 358 19.51 -6.06 -9.78
C CYS A 358 20.64 -6.55 -8.87
N ALA A 359 20.50 -7.73 -8.27
CA ALA A 359 21.55 -8.34 -7.46
C ALA A 359 22.82 -8.61 -8.30
N GLN A 360 22.66 -9.13 -9.53
CA GLN A 360 23.79 -9.31 -10.46
C GLN A 360 24.48 -7.98 -10.80
N ALA A 361 23.72 -6.90 -11.04
CA ALA A 361 24.28 -5.58 -11.30
C ALA A 361 25.07 -5.04 -10.09
N LEU A 362 24.60 -5.28 -8.86
CA LEU A 362 25.31 -4.90 -7.64
C LEU A 362 26.57 -5.74 -7.41
N GLN A 363 26.54 -7.05 -7.70
CA GLN A 363 27.73 -7.90 -7.66
C GLN A 363 28.83 -7.37 -8.60
N GLN A 364 28.43 -6.90 -9.79
CA GLN A 364 29.33 -6.29 -10.78
C GLN A 364 29.71 -4.84 -10.46
N SER A 365 29.27 -4.25 -9.35
CA SER A 365 29.71 -2.89 -8.99
C SER A 365 31.15 -2.91 -8.47
N ASP A 366 31.88 -1.81 -8.66
CA ASP A 366 33.20 -1.60 -8.04
C ASP A 366 33.07 -1.00 -6.62
N VAL A 367 31.86 -0.65 -6.18
CA VAL A 367 31.56 -0.16 -4.82
C VAL A 367 31.53 -1.36 -3.85
N PRO A 368 32.22 -1.30 -2.69
CA PRO A 368 32.30 -2.43 -1.77
C PRO A 368 31.00 -2.67 -1.01
N ASP A 369 30.42 -1.62 -0.42
CA ASP A 369 29.19 -1.72 0.36
C ASP A 369 27.99 -1.50 -0.55
N VAL A 370 27.23 -2.54 -0.87
CA VAL A 370 26.06 -2.44 -1.75
C VAL A 370 24.78 -2.86 -1.05
N GLU A 371 23.69 -2.15 -1.33
CA GLU A 371 22.40 -2.37 -0.68
C GLU A 371 21.28 -2.59 -1.70
N PHE A 372 20.40 -3.55 -1.38
CA PHE A 372 19.31 -3.96 -2.25
C PHE A 372 17.97 -3.93 -1.50
N ILE A 373 16.92 -3.52 -2.20
CA ILE A 373 15.53 -3.57 -1.74
C ILE A 373 14.66 -4.19 -2.84
N GLY A 374 13.99 -5.29 -2.54
CA GLY A 374 12.98 -5.89 -3.42
C GLY A 374 11.57 -5.61 -2.91
N LEU A 375 10.73 -4.93 -3.71
CA LEU A 375 9.36 -4.60 -3.29
C LEU A 375 8.38 -5.73 -3.65
N ALA A 376 8.55 -6.35 -4.82
CA ALA A 376 7.63 -7.35 -5.34
C ALA A 376 8.18 -8.78 -5.26
N GLY A 377 9.49 -8.97 -5.29
CA GLY A 377 10.12 -10.29 -5.20
C GLY A 377 11.53 -10.20 -4.62
N ASN A 378 12.09 -11.36 -4.27
CA ASN A 378 13.46 -11.48 -3.78
C ASN A 378 14.37 -12.01 -4.90
N PRO A 379 15.65 -11.63 -4.92
CA PRO A 379 16.59 -12.23 -5.85
C PRO A 379 16.71 -13.72 -5.56
N LYS A 380 16.75 -14.53 -6.62
CA LYS A 380 17.13 -15.94 -6.52
C LYS A 380 18.65 -16.02 -6.33
N PRO A 381 19.19 -17.03 -5.64
CA PRO A 381 20.63 -17.22 -5.53
C PRO A 381 21.28 -17.30 -6.91
N VAL A 382 22.32 -16.50 -7.17
CA VAL A 382 23.06 -16.47 -8.43
C VAL A 382 24.51 -16.85 -8.17
N GLY A 383 24.85 -18.13 -8.39
CA GLY A 383 26.22 -18.62 -8.33
C GLY A 383 26.99 -18.23 -7.05
N GLU A 384 28.31 -18.19 -7.15
CA GLU A 384 29.17 -17.69 -6.06
C GLU A 384 29.15 -16.15 -6.03
N ALA A 385 28.78 -15.59 -4.88
CA ALA A 385 28.76 -14.15 -4.67
C ALA A 385 30.19 -13.58 -4.63
N GLN A 386 30.44 -12.51 -5.40
CA GLN A 386 31.73 -11.80 -5.42
C GLN A 386 31.88 -10.85 -4.23
N LYS A 387 30.75 -10.34 -3.72
CA LYS A 387 30.65 -9.51 -2.51
C LYS A 387 29.33 -9.73 -1.78
N GLU A 388 29.28 -9.35 -0.52
CA GLU A 388 28.04 -9.37 0.26
C GLU A 388 27.11 -8.23 -0.18
N ILE A 389 25.83 -8.54 -0.42
CA ILE A 389 24.79 -7.55 -0.67
C ILE A 389 23.92 -7.45 0.57
N LYS A 390 23.84 -6.26 1.16
CA LYS A 390 22.93 -6.01 2.28
C LYS A 390 21.50 -5.86 1.74
N ILE A 391 20.70 -6.90 1.92
CA ILE A 391 19.30 -6.95 1.48
C ILE A 391 18.39 -6.44 2.60
N HIS A 392 17.57 -5.44 2.31
CA HIS A 392 16.57 -4.93 3.22
C HIS A 392 15.19 -5.52 2.93
N LYS A 393 14.45 -5.82 4.00
CA LYS A 393 13.04 -6.22 3.93
C LYS A 393 12.18 -5.14 4.57
N ILE A 394 11.23 -4.62 3.81
CA ILE A 394 10.34 -3.56 4.28
C ILE A 394 9.16 -4.18 4.99
N SER A 395 8.94 -3.80 6.25
CA SER A 395 7.68 -4.00 6.97
C SER A 395 7.16 -2.63 7.41
N PHE A 396 5.90 -2.32 7.10
CA PHE A 396 5.28 -1.08 7.58
C PHE A 396 5.00 -1.13 9.08
N SER A 397 4.80 -2.32 9.66
CA SER A 397 4.63 -2.46 11.11
C SER A 397 5.88 -2.11 11.90
N THR A 398 7.07 -2.32 11.34
CA THR A 398 8.34 -1.97 12.01
C THR A 398 8.83 -0.57 11.68
N THR A 399 8.24 0.08 10.67
CA THR A 399 8.64 1.42 10.21
C THR A 399 7.52 2.41 10.52
N ILE A 400 6.62 2.67 9.57
CA ILE A 400 5.58 3.70 9.68
C ILE A 400 4.68 3.48 10.90
N TYR A 401 4.20 2.26 11.13
CA TYR A 401 3.26 2.02 12.23
C TYR A 401 3.91 1.66 13.56
N GLY A 402 5.23 1.44 13.56
CA GLY A 402 6.01 1.05 14.73
C GLY A 402 6.83 2.19 15.34
N ASP A 403 7.00 3.28 14.59
CA ASP A 403 7.78 4.45 15.00
C ASP A 403 7.07 5.74 14.56
N ASP A 404 6.17 6.23 15.42
CA ASP A 404 5.42 7.47 15.20
C ASP A 404 6.35 8.69 15.02
N ALA A 405 7.54 8.69 15.64
CA ALA A 405 8.50 9.80 15.51
C ALA A 405 9.16 9.80 14.13
N PHE A 406 9.47 8.63 13.58
CA PHE A 406 9.88 8.50 12.19
C PHE A 406 8.76 8.87 11.24
N ALA A 407 7.53 8.36 11.44
CA ALA A 407 6.38 8.68 10.59
C ALA A 407 6.13 10.19 10.55
N ALA A 408 6.08 10.86 11.70
CA ALA A 408 5.86 12.31 11.78
C ALA A 408 6.91 13.11 11.00
N ARG A 409 8.21 12.81 11.20
CA ARG A 409 9.30 13.48 10.45
C ARG A 409 9.24 13.20 8.95
N LEU A 410 8.88 11.97 8.56
CA LEU A 410 8.71 11.60 7.16
C LEU A 410 7.58 12.41 6.52
N PHE A 411 6.41 12.49 7.14
CA PHE A 411 5.30 13.27 6.60
C PHE A 411 5.58 14.78 6.59
N GLU A 412 6.30 15.31 7.57
CA GLU A 412 6.74 16.70 7.59
C GLU A 412 7.66 17.04 6.40
N ASP A 413 8.67 16.21 6.13
CA ASP A 413 9.56 16.37 4.98
C ASP A 413 8.80 16.27 3.64
N LEU A 414 7.92 15.26 3.50
CA LEU A 414 7.10 15.12 2.30
C LEU A 414 6.16 16.31 2.09
N ALA A 415 5.54 16.84 3.15
CA ALA A 415 4.69 18.02 3.08
C ALA A 415 5.48 19.24 2.57
N ALA A 416 6.70 19.43 3.08
CA ALA A 416 7.58 20.51 2.65
C ALA A 416 7.94 20.37 1.15
N LEU A 417 8.37 19.18 0.73
CA LEU A 417 8.74 18.92 -0.67
C LEU A 417 7.58 19.09 -1.66
N LEU A 418 6.37 18.66 -1.28
CA LEU A 418 5.17 18.87 -2.09
C LEU A 418 4.80 20.36 -2.16
N SER A 419 4.89 21.08 -1.04
CA SER A 419 4.55 22.51 -0.97
C SER A 419 5.50 23.38 -1.79
N THR A 420 6.79 23.01 -1.85
CA THR A 420 7.80 23.70 -2.67
C THR A 420 7.85 23.19 -4.11
N ARG A 421 7.03 22.19 -4.47
CA ARG A 421 7.06 21.49 -5.77
C ARG A 421 8.42 20.87 -6.12
N GLN A 422 9.24 20.60 -5.11
CA GLN A 422 10.44 19.79 -5.24
C GLN A 422 10.10 18.30 -5.35
N LEU A 423 8.93 17.88 -4.88
CA LEU A 423 8.40 16.55 -5.16
C LEU A 423 7.08 16.70 -5.93
N LEU A 424 6.96 15.98 -7.03
CA LEU A 424 5.78 16.02 -7.89
C LEU A 424 4.89 14.79 -7.62
N PRO A 425 3.57 14.99 -7.44
CA PRO A 425 2.60 13.90 -7.43
C PRO A 425 2.64 13.11 -8.74
N MET A 426 2.12 11.88 -8.72
CA MET A 426 1.95 11.13 -9.96
C MET A 426 0.78 11.67 -10.78
N ARG A 427 0.85 11.48 -12.09
CA ARG A 427 -0.27 11.82 -12.98
C ARG A 427 -1.43 10.85 -12.75
N PRO A 428 -2.60 11.36 -12.30
CA PRO A 428 -3.76 10.53 -12.05
C PRO A 428 -4.46 10.11 -13.35
N VAL A 429 -5.16 8.99 -13.30
CA VAL A 429 -6.13 8.53 -14.29
C VAL A 429 -7.38 8.12 -13.54
N VAL A 430 -8.46 8.86 -13.75
CA VAL A 430 -9.73 8.62 -13.06
C VAL A 430 -10.40 7.37 -13.63
N VAL A 431 -10.70 6.42 -12.75
CA VAL A 431 -11.56 5.27 -13.04
C VAL A 431 -13.01 5.69 -12.77
N PRO A 432 -13.92 5.59 -13.76
CA PRO A 432 -15.27 6.12 -13.59
C PRO A 432 -16.13 5.26 -12.67
N HIS A 433 -17.22 5.85 -12.18
CA HIS A 433 -18.29 5.25 -11.35
C HIS A 433 -17.94 5.04 -9.87
N GLY A 434 -17.02 5.83 -9.31
CA GLY A 434 -16.73 5.83 -7.88
C GLY A 434 -16.43 4.43 -7.33
N LEU A 435 -17.00 4.10 -6.16
CA LEU A 435 -16.80 2.80 -5.51
C LEU A 435 -17.13 1.63 -6.46
N ALA A 436 -18.14 1.78 -7.32
CA ALA A 436 -18.52 0.74 -8.27
C ALA A 436 -17.47 0.48 -9.36
N GLY A 437 -16.61 1.47 -9.64
CA GLY A 437 -15.53 1.37 -10.62
C GLY A 437 -14.25 0.72 -10.13
N ILE A 438 -14.05 0.59 -8.81
CA ILE A 438 -12.79 0.13 -8.20
C ILE A 438 -12.38 -1.24 -8.75
N ARG A 439 -13.30 -2.20 -8.79
CA ARG A 439 -13.01 -3.56 -9.29
C ARG A 439 -12.38 -3.54 -10.68
N ARG A 440 -12.97 -2.80 -11.62
CA ARG A 440 -12.44 -2.66 -12.99
C ARG A 440 -11.05 -2.04 -13.00
N GLY A 441 -10.79 -1.07 -12.12
CA GLY A 441 -9.45 -0.51 -11.96
C GLY A 441 -8.43 -1.51 -11.41
N LEU A 442 -8.84 -2.35 -10.45
CA LEU A 442 -8.03 -3.44 -9.91
C LEU A 442 -7.75 -4.52 -10.97
N GLU A 443 -8.73 -4.87 -11.79
CA GLU A 443 -8.56 -5.77 -12.95
C GLU A 443 -7.57 -5.18 -13.96
N ALA A 444 -7.65 -3.88 -14.25
CA ALA A 444 -6.68 -3.23 -15.14
C ALA A 444 -5.24 -3.29 -14.60
N LEU A 445 -5.06 -3.17 -13.28
CA LEU A 445 -3.75 -3.35 -12.64
C LEU A 445 -3.28 -4.81 -12.69
N ARG A 446 -4.18 -5.76 -12.40
CA ARG A 446 -3.90 -7.20 -12.42
C ARG A 446 -3.48 -7.68 -13.81
N ASP A 447 -4.21 -7.24 -14.83
CA ASP A 447 -4.08 -7.69 -16.21
C ASP A 447 -3.01 -6.89 -16.98
N GLY A 448 -2.34 -5.95 -16.33
CA GLY A 448 -1.28 -5.13 -16.93
C GLY A 448 -1.77 -4.16 -18.01
N THR A 449 -3.08 -3.89 -18.06
CA THR A 449 -3.72 -2.98 -19.03
C THR A 449 -3.85 -1.55 -18.51
N ALA A 450 -3.59 -1.32 -17.23
CA ALA A 450 -3.54 0.02 -16.64
C ALA A 450 -2.52 0.92 -17.36
N PRO A 451 -2.82 2.23 -17.53
CA PRO A 451 -1.89 3.15 -18.18
C PRO A 451 -0.53 3.21 -17.50
N ARG A 452 0.53 3.12 -18.30
CA ARG A 452 1.92 3.12 -17.81
C ARG A 452 2.31 4.49 -17.23
N ALA A 453 3.14 4.48 -16.18
CA ALA A 453 3.63 5.71 -15.53
C ALA A 453 2.50 6.69 -15.15
N ARG A 454 1.36 6.14 -14.71
CA ARG A 454 0.18 6.82 -14.18
C ARG A 454 -0.31 6.09 -12.95
N LYS A 455 -1.10 6.78 -12.14
CA LYS A 455 -1.79 6.20 -10.99
C LYS A 455 -3.29 6.17 -11.27
N LEU A 456 -3.92 5.01 -11.10
CA LEU A 456 -5.38 4.94 -11.13
C LEU A 456 -5.95 5.52 -9.84
N VAL A 457 -6.93 6.42 -9.98
CA VAL A 457 -7.65 7.04 -8.86
C VAL A 457 -9.16 6.94 -9.08
N VAL A 458 -9.93 6.98 -8.01
CA VAL A 458 -11.38 6.85 -8.01
C VAL A 458 -11.97 7.99 -7.17
N ARG A 459 -12.89 8.75 -7.76
CA ARG A 459 -13.62 9.81 -7.07
C ARG A 459 -14.88 9.22 -6.43
N LEU A 460 -14.94 9.19 -5.10
CA LEU A 460 -16.01 8.50 -4.39
C LEU A 460 -17.38 9.17 -4.58
N GLY A 461 -17.40 10.48 -4.80
CA GLY A 461 -18.61 11.23 -5.14
C GLY A 461 -19.26 10.83 -6.48
N GLU A 462 -18.54 10.11 -7.34
CA GLU A 462 -19.06 9.59 -8.62
C GLU A 462 -19.69 8.19 -8.48
N THR A 463 -19.86 7.69 -7.24
CA THR A 463 -20.53 6.41 -6.99
C THR A 463 -22.01 6.53 -7.38
N PRO A 464 -22.53 5.68 -8.29
CA PRO A 464 -23.95 5.71 -8.68
C PRO A 464 -24.88 5.55 -7.47
N HIS A 465 -26.12 6.04 -7.58
CA HIS A 465 -27.13 5.77 -6.56
C HIS A 465 -27.52 4.30 -6.54
N GLN A 466 -27.92 3.80 -5.35
CA GLN A 466 -28.33 2.41 -5.13
C GLN A 466 -29.36 1.95 -6.17
N ASP A 467 -30.39 2.75 -6.43
CA ASP A 467 -31.46 2.46 -7.39
C ASP A 467 -30.92 2.28 -8.82
N THR A 468 -29.94 3.08 -9.24
CA THR A 468 -29.32 2.97 -10.56
C THR A 468 -28.47 1.71 -10.70
N THR A 469 -27.77 1.31 -9.63
CA THR A 469 -27.07 0.00 -9.57
C THR A 469 -28.04 -1.18 -9.63
N ASN A 470 -29.23 -1.05 -9.05
CA ASN A 470 -30.24 -2.11 -8.98
C ASN A 470 -31.10 -2.24 -10.25
N LEU A 471 -31.32 -1.14 -11.00
CA LEU A 471 -32.27 -1.09 -12.14
C LEU A 471 -31.73 -1.61 -13.49
N GLY A 472 -30.57 -2.27 -13.55
CA GLY A 472 -30.12 -2.88 -14.80
C GLY A 472 -28.68 -3.41 -14.88
N VAL A 473 -27.91 -3.44 -13.79
CA VAL A 473 -26.45 -3.67 -13.90
C VAL A 473 -25.90 -4.61 -12.82
N ARG A 474 -26.71 -5.55 -12.29
CA ARG A 474 -26.17 -6.66 -11.47
C ARG A 474 -25.25 -7.57 -12.30
N ALA A 475 -25.47 -7.68 -13.61
CA ALA A 475 -24.66 -8.50 -14.52
C ALA A 475 -23.37 -7.81 -15.02
N GLU A 476 -23.42 -6.53 -15.42
CA GLU A 476 -22.25 -5.85 -16.01
C GLU A 476 -21.33 -5.20 -14.96
N LEU A 477 -21.81 -4.93 -13.74
CA LEU A 477 -20.98 -4.48 -12.62
C LEU A 477 -20.67 -5.63 -11.64
N CYS A 478 -21.04 -6.86 -12.00
CA CYS A 478 -20.73 -8.09 -11.29
C CYS A 478 -20.98 -8.04 -9.77
N TRP A 479 -22.20 -7.65 -9.36
CA TRP A 479 -22.63 -7.65 -7.96
C TRP A 479 -23.52 -8.85 -7.69
N ASN A 480 -23.23 -9.59 -6.62
CA ASN A 480 -23.98 -10.80 -6.29
C ASN A 480 -25.38 -10.52 -5.69
N GLY A 481 -25.79 -9.26 -5.51
CA GLY A 481 -27.20 -8.91 -5.35
C GLY A 481 -27.92 -9.60 -4.19
N VAL A 482 -27.20 -10.06 -3.17
CA VAL A 482 -27.82 -10.63 -1.98
C VAL A 482 -28.21 -9.47 -1.08
N ALA A 483 -29.53 -9.23 -1.02
CA ALA A 483 -30.17 -8.29 -0.11
C ALA A 483 -30.09 -8.81 1.34
#